data_AF-C7Z097-F1
#
_entry.id   AF-C7Z097-F1
#
_cell.length_a   1.000
_cell.length_b   1.000
_cell.length_c   1.000
_cell.angle_alpha   90.00
_cell.angle_beta   90.00
_cell.angle_gamma   90.00
#
_symmetry.space_group_name_H-M   'P 1'
#
loop_
_entity.id
_entity.type
_entity.pdbx_description
1 polymer ?
#
loop_
_entity_poly.entity_id
_entity_poly.type
_entity_poly.pdbx_seq_one_letter_code
_entity_poly.pdbx_strand_id
1 'polypeptide(L)'
;MAAFDLASILPQLGLCLILATLLLALNRRLVKLVQPLNDFDWTVQQPQKFRPFKSIYHITMAIKSDTASELITIDRDYLDRIQLRKSLIQTQGQMVHGCVPAGVDAVDELYTYLVAQYLPKRYPTMFKLSADDSKLENLVTGDAHSTTPPVDHDTALRIMGTTVEEDLFILKPTPEGHQCVAFVCCFPSGWNPASKLGKHMGQIHFNVPSYNKIGPSMERFFTKLEVGKNVKRTNWTVQTHGELFNAKGNHVTGEEKVESEQIDPEKTYLRIELQTLSRLPRTHSILFSFKTYLYPLREIKEEGLGEEFATAIEGLEKGNAPGMWKYKGAVRWGASVCEYLRS
;
A
#
# COMPACT_ATOMS: atom_id res chain seq x y z
N MET A 1 -54.07 13.54 6.55
CA MET A 1 -52.98 13.40 7.54
C MET A 1 -52.65 11.91 7.63
N ALA A 2 -51.53 11.50 7.05
CA ALA A 2 -51.03 10.13 7.21
C ALA A 2 -50.37 10.02 8.58
N ALA A 3 -50.87 9.14 9.44
CA ALA A 3 -50.24 8.83 10.72
C ALA A 3 -48.94 8.07 10.44
N PHE A 4 -47.80 8.66 10.84
CA PHE A 4 -46.52 7.98 10.85
C PHE A 4 -46.55 6.89 11.93
N ASP A 5 -46.44 5.63 11.52
CA ASP A 5 -46.42 4.49 12.43
C ASP A 5 -45.05 4.35 13.10
N LEU A 6 -44.90 5.01 14.26
CA LEU A 6 -43.69 4.94 15.10
C LEU A 6 -43.31 3.51 15.51
N ALA A 7 -44.26 2.57 15.57
CA ALA A 7 -44.00 1.19 16.00
C ALA A 7 -43.19 0.39 14.97
N SER A 8 -43.24 0.78 13.69
CA SER A 8 -42.45 0.16 12.61
C SER A 8 -40.98 0.61 12.57
N ILE A 9 -40.67 1.76 13.19
CA ILE A 9 -39.35 2.42 13.15
C ILE A 9 -38.48 2.02 14.36
N LEU A 10 -39.09 1.78 15.53
CA LEU A 10 -38.41 1.41 16.77
C LEU A 10 -37.52 0.15 16.67
N PRO A 11 -37.92 -0.95 16.01
CA PRO A 11 -37.05 -2.13 15.83
C PRO A 11 -35.85 -1.85 14.91
N GLN A 12 -36.04 -1.03 13.87
CA GLN A 12 -34.97 -0.62 12.96
C GLN A 12 -33.96 0.32 13.64
N LEU A 13 -34.44 1.26 14.46
CA LEU A 13 -33.60 2.12 15.30
C LEU A 13 -32.84 1.32 16.36
N GLY A 14 -33.48 0.33 16.99
CA GLY A 14 -32.85 -0.56 17.98
C GLY A 14 -31.75 -1.43 17.37
N LEU A 15 -31.99 -2.01 16.18
CA LEU A 15 -30.99 -2.78 15.45
C LEU A 15 -29.82 -1.89 14.98
N CYS A 16 -30.12 -0.68 14.49
CA CYS A 16 -29.10 0.32 14.13
C CYS A 16 -28.26 0.77 15.34
N LEU A 17 -28.86 0.97 16.51
CA LEU A 17 -28.11 1.33 17.73
C LEU A 17 -27.17 0.20 18.18
N ILE A 18 -27.62 -1.06 18.12
CA ILE A 18 -26.83 -2.25 18.48
C ILE A 18 -25.67 -2.45 17.47
N LEU A 19 -25.93 -2.33 16.18
CA LEU A 19 -24.89 -2.36 15.14
C LEU A 19 -23.88 -1.23 15.31
N ALA A 20 -24.33 0.00 15.59
CA ALA A 20 -23.44 1.14 15.82
C ALA A 20 -22.56 0.94 17.07
N THR A 21 -23.11 0.42 18.17
CA THR A 21 -22.34 0.12 19.39
C THR A 21 -21.35 -1.02 19.20
N LEU A 22 -21.72 -2.08 18.46
CA LEU A 22 -20.81 -3.17 18.12
C LEU A 22 -19.67 -2.70 17.22
N LEU A 23 -19.95 -1.84 16.24
CA LEU A 23 -18.95 -1.24 15.35
C LEU A 23 -18.00 -0.30 16.09
N LEU A 24 -18.53 0.55 16.98
CA LEU A 24 -17.73 1.39 17.87
C LEU A 24 -16.83 0.54 18.79
N ALA A 25 -17.35 -0.58 19.30
CA ALA A 25 -16.58 -1.51 20.13
C ALA A 25 -15.47 -2.22 19.34
N LEU A 26 -15.74 -2.61 18.08
CA LEU A 26 -14.73 -3.22 17.20
C LEU A 26 -13.61 -2.25 16.85
N ASN A 27 -13.96 -0.99 16.54
CA ASN A 27 -12.97 0.05 16.26
C ASN A 27 -12.10 0.35 17.50
N ARG A 28 -12.73 0.48 18.68
CA ARG A 28 -12.00 0.59 19.96
C ARG A 28 -11.10 -0.61 20.23
N ARG A 29 -11.48 -1.83 19.82
CA ARG A 29 -10.61 -3.02 19.95
C ARG A 29 -9.42 -2.96 19.00
N LEU A 30 -9.60 -2.54 17.75
CA LEU A 30 -8.50 -2.37 16.79
C LEU A 30 -7.48 -1.37 17.32
N VAL A 31 -7.94 -0.20 17.79
CA VAL A 31 -7.08 0.81 18.41
C VAL A 31 -6.33 0.25 19.61
N LYS A 32 -6.97 -0.56 20.47
CA LYS A 32 -6.30 -1.21 21.61
C LYS A 32 -5.13 -2.12 21.19
N LEU A 33 -5.15 -2.71 20.00
CA LEU A 33 -4.07 -3.56 19.50
C LEU A 33 -2.82 -2.77 19.12
N VAL A 34 -2.97 -1.48 18.78
CA VAL A 34 -1.86 -0.61 18.39
C VAL A 34 -1.01 -0.26 19.61
N GLN A 35 0.28 -0.56 19.56
CA GLN A 35 1.24 -0.25 20.63
C GLN A 35 1.93 1.10 20.34
N PRO A 36 1.93 2.04 21.30
CA PRO A 36 2.58 3.34 21.13
C PRO A 36 4.11 3.20 21.11
N LEU A 37 4.78 4.09 20.36
CA LEU A 37 6.22 4.34 20.49
C LEU A 37 6.43 5.70 21.15
N ASN A 38 6.51 5.71 22.48
CA ASN A 38 6.57 6.96 23.24
C ASN A 38 7.86 7.77 23.03
N ASP A 39 8.94 7.09 22.61
CA ASP A 39 10.27 7.68 22.46
C ASP A 39 10.78 7.54 21.01
N PHE A 40 9.88 7.44 20.03
CA PHE A 40 10.28 7.29 18.62
C PHE A 40 10.90 8.58 18.09
N ASP A 41 12.14 8.46 17.62
CA ASP A 41 12.82 9.49 16.85
C ASP A 41 12.95 9.05 15.39
N TRP A 42 12.14 9.65 14.53
CA TRP A 42 12.13 9.34 13.11
C TRP A 42 13.44 9.72 12.43
N THR A 43 14.18 10.72 12.93
CA THR A 43 15.38 11.25 12.26
C THR A 43 16.56 10.29 12.27
N VAL A 44 16.60 9.39 13.27
CA VAL A 44 17.65 8.37 13.41
C VAL A 44 17.20 6.97 12.99
N GLN A 45 15.89 6.75 12.86
CA GLN A 45 15.34 5.47 12.43
C GLN A 45 15.76 5.16 10.99
N GLN A 46 16.59 4.14 10.81
CA GLN A 46 17.03 3.71 9.49
C GLN A 46 15.89 3.00 8.73
N PRO A 47 15.78 3.20 7.40
CA PRO A 47 14.91 2.38 6.57
C PRO A 47 15.27 0.90 6.74
N GLN A 48 14.25 0.05 6.85
CA GLN A 48 14.47 -1.40 6.94
C GLN A 48 15.17 -1.92 5.68
N LYS A 49 15.99 -2.96 5.79
CA LYS A 49 16.66 -3.60 4.64
C LYS A 49 16.00 -4.94 4.32
N PHE A 50 15.34 -5.02 3.16
CA PHE A 50 14.74 -6.27 2.67
C PHE A 50 15.59 -6.92 1.57
N ARG A 51 15.87 -8.23 1.72
CA ARG A 51 16.56 -9.08 0.74
C ARG A 51 15.76 -10.36 0.48
N PRO A 52 14.58 -10.28 -0.18
CA PRO A 52 13.69 -11.44 -0.33
C PRO A 52 14.13 -12.34 -1.51
N PHE A 53 15.43 -12.57 -1.64
CA PHE A 53 16.01 -13.28 -2.76
C PHE A 53 15.67 -14.77 -2.68
N LYS A 54 15.27 -15.32 -3.82
CA LYS A 54 14.94 -16.73 -3.98
C LYS A 54 15.47 -17.17 -5.33
N SER A 55 16.24 -18.24 -5.35
CA SER A 55 16.86 -18.77 -6.56
C SER A 55 15.87 -19.23 -7.63
N ILE A 56 14.63 -19.54 -7.23
CA ILE A 56 13.53 -19.89 -8.14
C ILE A 56 12.31 -19.05 -7.76
N TYR A 57 11.75 -18.35 -8.74
CA TYR A 57 10.53 -17.59 -8.54
C TYR A 57 9.30 -18.49 -8.56
N HIS A 58 8.53 -18.43 -7.47
CA HIS A 58 7.20 -19.03 -7.41
C HIS A 58 6.17 -17.94 -7.13
N ILE A 59 5.25 -17.73 -8.06
CA ILE A 59 4.08 -16.90 -7.81
C ILE A 59 3.25 -17.56 -6.72
N THR A 60 3.19 -16.91 -5.57
CA THR A 60 2.43 -17.31 -4.39
C THR A 60 1.98 -16.06 -3.66
N MET A 61 1.05 -16.20 -2.72
CA MET A 61 0.68 -15.07 -1.85
C MET A 61 1.84 -14.60 -0.97
N ALA A 62 2.73 -15.50 -0.54
CA ALA A 62 3.93 -15.19 0.26
C ALA A 62 3.66 -14.28 1.48
N ILE A 63 2.46 -14.37 2.05
CA ILE A 63 2.02 -13.56 3.19
C ILE A 63 2.58 -14.11 4.50
N LYS A 64 2.91 -13.20 5.41
CA LYS A 64 3.28 -13.47 6.80
C LYS A 64 2.34 -12.68 7.71
N SER A 65 2.00 -13.25 8.87
CA SER A 65 1.24 -12.54 9.89
C SER A 65 1.94 -11.25 10.29
N ASP A 66 1.15 -10.21 10.56
CA ASP A 66 1.62 -8.92 11.05
C ASP A 66 0.71 -8.39 12.17
N THR A 67 1.09 -7.27 12.78
CA THR A 67 0.31 -6.65 13.85
C THR A 67 -0.40 -5.39 13.36
N ALA A 68 -1.41 -4.95 14.13
CA ALA A 68 -2.05 -3.66 13.89
C ALA A 68 -1.04 -2.50 13.97
N SER A 69 0.00 -2.60 14.80
CA SER A 69 1.02 -1.58 15.00
C SER A 69 1.90 -1.34 13.77
N GLU A 70 2.03 -2.33 12.88
CA GLU A 70 2.93 -2.29 11.72
C GLU A 70 2.22 -1.83 10.43
N LEU A 71 1.04 -1.21 10.54
CA LEU A 71 0.28 -0.74 9.38
C LEU A 71 1.02 0.35 8.59
N ILE A 72 1.66 1.29 9.30
CA ILE A 72 2.41 2.43 8.76
C ILE A 72 3.82 2.36 9.33
N THR A 73 4.83 2.45 8.47
CA THR A 73 6.25 2.40 8.83
C THR A 73 6.90 3.75 8.55
N ILE A 74 7.41 4.37 9.62
CA ILE A 74 8.12 5.65 9.53
C ILE A 74 9.61 5.40 9.75
N ASP A 75 10.45 6.11 8.99
CA ASP A 75 11.90 6.15 9.10
C ASP A 75 12.38 7.57 8.75
N ARG A 76 13.70 7.76 8.72
CA ARG A 76 14.34 9.07 8.46
C ARG A 76 14.00 9.68 7.11
N ASP A 77 13.49 8.90 6.16
CA ASP A 77 13.11 9.41 4.84
C ASP A 77 11.76 10.13 4.87
N TYR A 78 10.99 9.99 5.95
CA TYR A 78 9.60 10.45 6.06
C TYR A 78 9.35 11.86 5.53
N LEU A 79 10.11 12.85 5.99
CA LEU A 79 9.88 14.25 5.62
C LEU A 79 10.05 14.46 4.10
N ASP A 80 11.16 13.97 3.53
CA ASP A 80 11.43 14.09 2.10
C ASP A 80 10.37 13.37 1.26
N ARG A 81 9.93 12.20 1.73
CA ARG A 81 8.88 11.40 1.07
C ARG A 81 7.54 12.13 1.08
N ILE A 82 7.15 12.72 2.20
CA ILE A 82 5.92 13.50 2.30
C ILE A 82 5.97 14.76 1.41
N GLN A 83 7.10 15.47 1.36
CA GLN A 83 7.23 16.64 0.48
C GLN A 83 7.14 16.25 -1.00
N LEU A 84 7.76 15.15 -1.41
CA LEU A 84 7.60 14.61 -2.76
C LEU A 84 6.14 14.25 -3.05
N ARG A 85 5.44 13.60 -2.11
CA ARG A 85 4.02 13.23 -2.26
C ARG A 85 3.12 14.45 -2.39
N LYS A 86 3.37 15.53 -1.63
CA LYS A 86 2.66 16.81 -1.80
C LYS A 86 2.79 17.33 -3.23
N SER A 87 4.01 17.37 -3.77
CA SER A 87 4.27 17.80 -5.15
C SER A 87 3.58 16.91 -6.19
N LEU A 88 3.65 15.58 -6.02
CA LEU A 88 3.04 14.63 -6.93
C LEU A 88 1.51 14.71 -6.93
N ILE A 89 0.89 14.83 -5.75
CA ILE A 89 -0.57 15.00 -5.62
C ILE A 89 -1.02 16.27 -6.33
N GLN A 90 -0.28 17.37 -6.18
CA GLN A 90 -0.58 18.63 -6.85
C GLN A 90 -0.40 18.55 -8.37
N THR A 91 0.66 17.91 -8.85
CA THR A 91 1.05 17.93 -10.28
C THR A 91 0.40 16.84 -11.11
N GLN A 92 0.13 15.66 -10.52
CA GLN A 92 -0.42 14.50 -11.22
C GLN A 92 -1.95 14.36 -11.03
N GLY A 93 -2.53 15.07 -10.06
CA GLY A 93 -3.97 15.12 -9.82
C GLY A 93 -4.62 13.74 -9.69
N GLN A 94 -5.70 13.50 -10.44
CA GLN A 94 -6.48 12.25 -10.41
C GLN A 94 -5.70 11.01 -10.87
N MET A 95 -4.47 11.14 -11.39
CA MET A 95 -3.63 9.98 -11.67
C MET A 95 -3.19 9.26 -10.38
N VAL A 96 -2.96 10.01 -9.31
CA VAL A 96 -2.38 9.51 -8.06
C VAL A 96 -3.38 9.39 -6.92
N HIS A 97 -4.63 9.83 -7.09
CA HIS A 97 -5.70 9.52 -6.15
C HIS A 97 -7.07 9.52 -6.83
N GLY A 98 -8.02 8.80 -6.24
CA GLY A 98 -9.41 8.86 -6.67
C GLY A 98 -10.31 7.91 -5.89
N CYS A 99 -11.62 8.18 -5.92
CA CYS A 99 -12.65 7.40 -5.27
C CYS A 99 -13.86 7.26 -6.19
N VAL A 100 -14.45 6.06 -6.27
CA VAL A 100 -15.80 5.89 -6.86
C VAL A 100 -16.86 6.13 -5.77
N PRO A 101 -18.12 6.44 -6.12
CA PRO A 101 -19.17 6.70 -5.13
C PRO A 101 -19.34 5.58 -4.10
N ALA A 102 -19.17 4.32 -4.52
CA ALA A 102 -19.28 3.16 -3.64
C ALA A 102 -18.16 3.04 -2.59
N GLY A 103 -17.09 3.84 -2.69
CA GLY A 103 -15.92 3.81 -1.80
C GLY A 103 -15.89 4.89 -0.71
N VAL A 104 -16.81 5.86 -0.75
CA VAL A 104 -16.79 7.04 0.15
C VAL A 104 -16.80 6.63 1.63
N ASP A 105 -17.66 5.69 2.00
CA ASP A 105 -17.77 5.19 3.37
C ASP A 105 -16.47 4.55 3.90
N ALA A 106 -15.70 3.93 3.01
CA ALA A 106 -14.45 3.27 3.33
C ALA A 106 -13.28 4.27 3.38
N VAL A 107 -13.31 5.31 2.54
CA VAL A 107 -12.39 6.46 2.64
C VAL A 107 -12.57 7.17 3.97
N ASP A 108 -13.81 7.48 4.35
CA ASP A 108 -14.11 8.17 5.62
C ASP A 108 -13.68 7.34 6.83
N GLU A 109 -13.91 6.02 6.77
CA GLU A 109 -13.47 5.11 7.82
C GLU A 109 -11.95 5.09 7.94
N LEU A 110 -11.24 4.93 6.82
CA LEU A 110 -9.79 4.89 6.81
C LEU A 110 -9.18 6.21 7.29
N TYR A 111 -9.71 7.34 6.82
CA TYR A 111 -9.30 8.67 7.25
C TYR A 111 -9.44 8.81 8.77
N THR A 112 -10.62 8.51 9.29
CA THR A 112 -10.88 8.61 10.74
C THR A 112 -9.94 7.70 11.52
N TYR A 113 -9.73 6.47 11.05
CA TYR A 113 -8.83 5.52 11.71
C TYR A 113 -7.38 6.02 11.70
N LEU A 114 -6.84 6.46 10.56
CA LEU A 114 -5.46 6.95 10.48
C LEU A 114 -5.27 8.24 11.28
N VAL A 115 -6.09 9.25 11.03
CA VAL A 115 -5.90 10.62 11.52
C VAL A 115 -6.30 10.75 12.99
N ALA A 116 -7.46 10.21 13.38
CA ALA A 116 -7.97 10.42 14.74
C ALA A 116 -7.49 9.37 15.75
N GLN A 117 -6.98 8.21 15.29
CA GLN A 117 -6.79 7.07 16.18
C GLN A 117 -5.40 6.43 16.08
N TYR A 118 -4.98 6.04 14.88
CA TYR A 118 -3.78 5.24 14.69
C TYR A 118 -2.51 6.08 14.85
N LEU A 119 -2.36 7.16 14.08
CA LEU A 119 -1.16 8.00 14.09
C LEU A 119 -0.86 8.63 15.46
N PRO A 120 -1.81 9.32 16.13
CA PRO A 120 -1.53 9.95 17.42
C PRO A 120 -1.25 8.91 18.52
N LYS A 121 -1.77 7.68 18.38
CA LYS A 121 -1.46 6.59 19.31
C LYS A 121 -0.12 5.94 19.01
N ARG A 122 0.17 5.63 17.76
CA ARG A 122 1.35 4.85 17.35
C ARG A 122 2.63 5.68 17.44
N TYR A 123 2.56 6.95 17.02
CA TYR A 123 3.70 7.85 16.87
C TYR A 123 3.43 9.18 17.60
N PRO A 124 3.22 9.17 18.94
CA PRO A 124 2.83 10.36 19.71
C PRO A 124 3.89 11.48 19.71
N THR A 125 5.15 11.17 19.37
CA THR A 125 6.23 12.15 19.21
C THR A 125 6.15 12.93 17.89
N MET A 126 5.41 12.42 16.92
CA MET A 126 5.27 13.02 15.58
C MET A 126 3.87 13.55 15.31
N PHE A 127 2.83 12.89 15.84
CA PHE A 127 1.44 13.27 15.62
C PHE A 127 0.72 13.45 16.94
N LYS A 128 0.12 14.62 17.13
CA LYS A 128 -0.53 15.00 18.37
C LYS A 128 -1.95 15.46 18.11
N LEU A 129 -2.88 15.06 18.97
CA LEU A 129 -4.23 15.63 18.93
C LEU A 129 -4.24 17.00 19.61
N SER A 130 -5.05 17.92 19.08
CA SER A 130 -5.39 19.17 19.75
C SER A 130 -6.06 18.91 21.11
N ALA A 131 -6.12 19.91 21.98
CA ALA A 131 -6.68 19.74 23.34
C ALA A 131 -8.14 19.28 23.38
N ASP A 132 -8.89 19.52 22.30
CA ASP A 132 -10.29 19.10 22.11
C ASP A 132 -10.44 17.89 21.18
N ASP A 133 -9.33 17.23 20.82
CA ASP A 133 -9.25 16.10 19.88
C ASP A 133 -9.83 16.38 18.47
N SER A 134 -10.08 17.64 18.11
CA SER A 134 -10.69 18.02 16.83
C SER A 134 -9.71 18.06 15.66
N LYS A 135 -8.40 18.14 15.93
CA LYS A 135 -7.35 18.19 14.92
C LYS A 135 -6.20 17.25 15.26
N LEU A 136 -5.61 16.66 14.23
CA LEU A 136 -4.29 16.03 14.28
C LEU A 136 -3.25 17.05 13.79
N GLU A 137 -2.26 17.31 14.62
CA GLU A 137 -1.07 18.11 14.33
C GLU A 137 0.08 17.17 13.98
N ASN A 138 0.64 17.33 12.78
CA ASN A 138 1.87 16.67 12.36
C ASN A 138 3.05 17.56 12.74
N LEU A 139 3.74 17.22 13.82
CA LEU A 139 4.84 18.00 14.39
C LEU A 139 6.08 18.02 13.49
N VAL A 140 6.17 17.11 12.51
CA VAL A 140 7.30 17.05 11.58
C VAL A 140 7.09 17.96 10.37
N THR A 141 5.89 17.99 9.81
CA THR A 141 5.58 18.83 8.63
C THR A 141 5.01 20.19 8.98
N GLY A 142 4.47 20.35 10.20
CA GLY A 142 3.71 21.53 10.64
C GLY A 142 2.26 21.56 10.14
N ASP A 143 1.81 20.52 9.41
CA ASP A 143 0.43 20.47 8.92
C ASP A 143 -0.54 20.13 10.07
N ALA A 144 -1.78 20.64 9.97
CA ALA A 144 -2.86 20.28 10.87
C ALA A 144 -4.14 19.95 10.09
N HIS A 145 -4.79 18.85 10.44
CA HIS A 145 -5.99 18.36 9.75
C HIS A 145 -7.10 18.01 10.74
N SER A 146 -8.35 18.22 10.35
CA SER A 146 -9.53 17.80 11.14
C SER A 146 -9.50 16.29 11.39
N THR A 147 -9.85 15.84 12.59
CA THR A 147 -10.00 14.41 12.92
C THR A 147 -11.28 13.81 12.33
N THR A 148 -12.21 14.66 11.86
CA THR A 148 -13.36 14.26 11.06
C THR A 148 -13.04 14.37 9.57
N PRO A 149 -13.40 13.37 8.73
CA PRO A 149 -13.19 13.42 7.29
C PRO A 149 -13.82 14.68 6.65
N PRO A 150 -13.12 15.33 5.70
CA PRO A 150 -13.72 16.35 4.86
C PRO A 150 -14.92 15.82 4.05
N VAL A 151 -15.87 16.70 3.72
CA VAL A 151 -16.99 16.36 2.82
C VAL A 151 -16.51 15.95 1.43
N ASP A 152 -15.43 16.56 0.95
CA ASP A 152 -14.75 16.15 -0.28
C ASP A 152 -13.83 14.96 -0.02
N HIS A 153 -14.22 13.78 -0.49
CA HIS A 153 -13.44 12.54 -0.34
C HIS A 153 -12.08 12.60 -1.04
N ASP A 154 -11.93 13.41 -2.09
CA ASP A 154 -10.61 13.59 -2.71
C ASP A 154 -9.70 14.41 -1.79
N THR A 155 -10.24 15.39 -1.05
CA THR A 155 -9.48 16.06 0.03
C THR A 155 -9.06 15.07 1.11
N ALA A 156 -9.94 14.16 1.53
CA ALA A 156 -9.60 13.13 2.50
C ALA A 156 -8.43 12.24 2.02
N LEU A 157 -8.47 11.79 0.76
CA LEU A 157 -7.39 11.01 0.14
C LEU A 157 -6.08 11.79 0.04
N ARG A 158 -6.14 13.07 -0.36
CA ARG A 158 -4.95 13.94 -0.42
C ARG A 158 -4.32 14.11 0.96
N ILE A 159 -5.11 14.37 1.99
CA ILE A 159 -4.61 14.49 3.37
C ILE A 159 -3.93 13.20 3.81
N MET A 160 -4.53 12.04 3.60
CA MET A 160 -3.88 10.75 3.93
C MET A 160 -2.58 10.59 3.14
N GLY A 161 -2.61 10.89 1.84
CA GLY A 161 -1.44 10.84 0.96
C GLY A 161 -0.30 11.78 1.34
N THR A 162 -0.59 12.90 2.01
CA THR A 162 0.40 13.86 2.51
C THR A 162 0.68 13.71 4.01
N THR A 163 0.11 12.71 4.67
CA THR A 163 0.35 12.42 6.10
C THR A 163 1.16 11.15 6.27
N VAL A 164 0.88 10.11 5.48
CA VAL A 164 1.62 8.84 5.48
C VAL A 164 2.29 8.57 4.14
N GLU A 165 3.42 7.87 4.18
CA GLU A 165 4.23 7.57 3.00
C GLU A 165 3.66 6.42 2.17
N GLU A 166 2.95 5.49 2.80
CA GLU A 166 2.38 4.33 2.13
C GLU A 166 1.41 4.75 1.02
N ASP A 167 1.50 4.05 -0.10
CA ASP A 167 0.44 4.05 -1.10
C ASP A 167 -0.70 3.17 -0.60
N LEU A 168 -1.93 3.64 -0.74
CA LEU A 168 -3.13 3.07 -0.13
C LEU A 168 -4.14 2.73 -1.22
N PHE A 169 -4.64 1.50 -1.21
CA PHE A 169 -5.76 1.04 -2.04
C PHE A 169 -6.83 0.44 -1.15
N ILE A 170 -8.09 0.80 -1.40
CA ILE A 170 -9.24 0.30 -0.67
C ILE A 170 -9.99 -0.68 -1.57
N LEU A 171 -10.03 -1.93 -1.14
CA LEU A 171 -10.71 -3.02 -1.84
C LEU A 171 -12.00 -3.37 -1.11
N LYS A 172 -13.15 -3.09 -1.72
CA LYS A 172 -14.47 -3.36 -1.13
C LYS A 172 -14.99 -4.72 -1.61
N PRO A 173 -15.53 -5.57 -0.72
CA PRO A 173 -16.16 -6.83 -1.15
C PRO A 173 -17.43 -6.55 -1.96
N THR A 174 -17.58 -7.25 -3.08
CA THR A 174 -18.81 -7.30 -3.91
C THR A 174 -19.19 -8.77 -4.16
N PRO A 175 -20.40 -9.06 -4.70
CA PRO A 175 -20.78 -10.42 -5.06
C PRO A 175 -19.82 -11.10 -6.06
N GLU A 176 -19.13 -10.31 -6.90
CA GLU A 176 -18.20 -10.76 -7.94
C GLU A 176 -16.73 -10.87 -7.47
N GLY A 177 -16.46 -10.53 -6.21
CA GLY A 177 -15.11 -10.49 -5.62
C GLY A 177 -14.75 -9.12 -5.08
N HIS A 178 -13.47 -8.85 -4.85
CA HIS A 178 -13.04 -7.56 -4.32
C HIS A 178 -12.80 -6.53 -5.43
N GLN A 179 -13.35 -5.32 -5.27
CA GLN A 179 -13.22 -4.21 -6.21
C GLN A 179 -12.40 -3.06 -5.60
N CYS A 180 -11.47 -2.48 -6.36
CA CYS A 180 -10.76 -1.28 -5.94
C CYS A 180 -11.68 -0.05 -6.02
N VAL A 181 -12.12 0.47 -4.89
CA VAL A 181 -13.09 1.57 -4.81
C VAL A 181 -12.47 2.93 -4.53
N ALA A 182 -11.27 2.97 -3.97
CA ALA A 182 -10.51 4.19 -3.76
C ALA A 182 -9.02 3.91 -3.69
N PHE A 183 -8.20 4.92 -3.98
CA PHE A 183 -6.76 4.82 -3.81
C PHE A 183 -6.10 6.20 -3.63
N VAL A 184 -4.91 6.19 -3.04
CA VAL A 184 -3.87 7.20 -3.21
C VAL A 184 -2.54 6.49 -3.44
N CYS A 185 -1.90 6.72 -4.58
CA CYS A 185 -0.69 6.03 -5.01
C CYS A 185 0.25 7.01 -5.71
N CYS A 186 1.26 7.48 -4.98
CA CYS A 186 2.27 8.41 -5.46
C CYS A 186 3.55 7.71 -5.92
N PHE A 187 3.80 6.46 -5.51
CA PHE A 187 5.00 5.73 -5.92
C PHE A 187 4.65 4.45 -6.69
N PRO A 188 3.96 4.53 -7.85
CA PRO A 188 3.78 3.36 -8.71
C PRO A 188 5.10 2.92 -9.37
N SER A 189 5.13 1.66 -9.80
CA SER A 189 6.27 1.06 -10.51
C SER A 189 5.87 0.56 -11.90
N GLY A 190 5.81 1.47 -12.87
CA GLY A 190 5.56 1.18 -14.28
C GLY A 190 4.11 0.97 -14.67
N TRP A 191 3.16 1.57 -13.95
CA TRP A 191 1.73 1.50 -14.26
C TRP A 191 0.99 2.73 -13.75
N ASN A 192 -0.09 3.11 -14.43
CA ASN A 192 -0.96 4.21 -14.02
C ASN A 192 -1.93 3.74 -12.92
N PRO A 193 -1.90 4.32 -11.70
CA PRO A 193 -2.79 3.93 -10.61
C PRO A 193 -4.28 4.14 -10.87
N ALA A 194 -4.65 5.27 -11.48
CA ALA A 194 -6.03 5.57 -11.84
C ALA A 194 -6.67 4.50 -12.73
N SER A 195 -5.86 3.79 -13.53
CA SER A 195 -6.34 2.69 -14.37
C SER A 195 -6.88 1.49 -13.58
N LYS A 196 -6.67 1.44 -12.25
CA LYS A 196 -7.12 0.35 -11.36
C LYS A 196 -8.43 0.67 -10.65
N LEU A 197 -8.81 1.95 -10.58
CA LEU A 197 -10.03 2.38 -9.92
C LEU A 197 -11.27 1.76 -10.57
N GLY A 198 -12.20 1.28 -9.74
CA GLY A 198 -13.44 0.64 -10.16
C GLY A 198 -13.28 -0.78 -10.72
N LYS A 199 -12.09 -1.37 -10.71
CA LYS A 199 -11.83 -2.71 -11.26
C LYS A 199 -11.78 -3.77 -10.18
N HIS A 200 -12.21 -4.98 -10.53
CA HIS A 200 -12.03 -6.18 -9.69
C HIS A 200 -10.60 -6.71 -9.77
N MET A 201 -10.21 -7.51 -8.78
CA MET A 201 -8.83 -8.04 -8.67
C MET A 201 -8.34 -8.73 -9.95
N GLY A 202 -9.19 -9.51 -10.61
CA GLY A 202 -8.85 -10.16 -11.88
C GLY A 202 -8.54 -9.19 -13.02
N GLN A 203 -9.26 -8.08 -13.11
CA GLN A 203 -9.03 -7.04 -14.11
C GLN A 203 -7.79 -6.21 -13.78
N ILE A 204 -7.55 -5.93 -12.49
CA ILE A 204 -6.35 -5.20 -12.02
C ILE A 204 -5.08 -5.96 -12.39
N HIS A 205 -5.10 -7.28 -12.21
CA HIS A 205 -3.96 -8.18 -12.38
C HIS A 205 -3.93 -8.90 -13.73
N PHE A 206 -4.75 -8.51 -14.70
CA PHE A 206 -4.87 -9.18 -16.00
C PHE A 206 -3.51 -9.38 -16.71
N ASN A 207 -2.63 -8.38 -16.63
CA ASN A 207 -1.30 -8.43 -17.25
C ASN A 207 -0.24 -9.19 -16.42
N VAL A 208 -0.56 -9.67 -15.21
CA VAL A 208 0.39 -10.37 -14.34
C VAL A 208 0.47 -11.84 -14.77
N PRO A 209 1.66 -12.32 -15.22
CA PRO A 209 1.85 -13.70 -15.62
C PRO A 209 1.41 -14.69 -14.53
N SER A 210 0.66 -15.72 -14.93
CA SER A 210 0.17 -16.77 -14.03
C SER A 210 -0.70 -16.29 -12.86
N TYR A 211 -1.26 -15.07 -12.91
CA TYR A 211 -2.20 -14.60 -11.89
C TYR A 211 -3.40 -15.53 -11.72
N ASN A 212 -3.91 -16.10 -12.82
CA ASN A 212 -5.01 -17.06 -12.80
C ASN A 212 -4.74 -18.29 -11.89
N LYS A 213 -3.48 -18.65 -11.63
CA LYS A 213 -3.12 -19.73 -10.70
C LYS A 213 -3.29 -19.34 -9.23
N ILE A 214 -3.19 -18.05 -8.89
CA ILE A 214 -3.25 -17.55 -7.51
C ILE A 214 -4.51 -16.76 -7.20
N GLY A 215 -5.19 -16.20 -8.19
CA GLY A 215 -6.37 -15.33 -8.05
C GLY A 215 -7.47 -15.94 -7.18
N PRO A 216 -7.92 -17.19 -7.44
CA PRO A 216 -8.93 -17.83 -6.59
C PRO A 216 -8.50 -18.00 -5.13
N SER A 217 -7.21 -18.24 -4.86
CA SER A 217 -6.69 -18.34 -3.50
C SER A 217 -6.63 -16.97 -2.82
N MET A 218 -6.27 -15.93 -3.58
CA MET A 218 -6.26 -14.55 -3.11
C MET A 218 -7.66 -14.09 -2.71
N GLU A 219 -8.67 -14.31 -3.54
CA GLU A 219 -10.07 -13.99 -3.21
C GLU A 219 -10.55 -14.74 -1.97
N ARG A 220 -10.28 -16.04 -1.86
CA ARG A 220 -10.64 -16.80 -0.65
C ARG A 220 -9.94 -16.26 0.61
N PHE A 221 -8.68 -15.87 0.49
CA PHE A 221 -7.94 -15.27 1.60
C PHE A 221 -8.54 -13.91 1.96
N PHE A 222 -8.79 -13.06 0.97
CA PHE A 222 -9.44 -11.78 1.16
C PHE A 222 -10.78 -11.96 1.86
N THR A 223 -11.67 -12.86 1.45
CA THR A 223 -12.93 -13.10 2.16
C THR A 223 -12.75 -13.51 3.62
N LYS A 224 -11.69 -14.25 3.96
CA LYS A 224 -11.41 -14.75 5.31
C LYS A 224 -10.61 -13.79 6.19
N LEU A 225 -10.04 -12.73 5.65
CA LEU A 225 -9.21 -11.79 6.41
C LEU A 225 -10.03 -11.09 7.49
N GLU A 226 -9.66 -11.31 8.76
CA GLU A 226 -10.35 -10.77 9.92
C GLU A 226 -9.80 -9.41 10.35
N VAL A 227 -10.63 -8.63 11.04
CA VAL A 227 -10.24 -7.36 11.66
C VAL A 227 -9.12 -7.58 12.68
N GLY A 228 -8.04 -6.81 12.57
CA GLY A 228 -6.88 -6.90 13.46
C GLY A 228 -5.92 -8.06 13.17
N LYS A 229 -6.21 -8.92 12.18
CA LYS A 229 -5.32 -10.00 11.72
C LYS A 229 -4.58 -9.57 10.46
N ASN A 230 -3.73 -8.56 10.61
CA ASN A 230 -2.97 -8.00 9.49
C ASN A 230 -1.98 -9.03 8.93
N VAL A 231 -1.67 -8.90 7.64
CA VAL A 231 -0.59 -9.66 7.01
C VAL A 231 0.28 -8.75 6.18
N LYS A 232 1.55 -9.13 6.02
CA LYS A 232 2.51 -8.45 5.15
C LYS A 232 3.20 -9.39 4.18
N ARG A 233 3.71 -8.82 3.08
CA ARG A 233 4.58 -9.50 2.12
C ARG A 233 5.50 -8.49 1.45
N THR A 234 6.55 -8.97 0.80
CA THR A 234 7.39 -8.13 -0.06
C THR A 234 7.14 -8.45 -1.52
N ASN A 235 7.05 -7.42 -2.35
CA ASN A 235 7.22 -7.52 -3.80
C ASN A 235 8.51 -6.79 -4.19
N TRP A 236 9.20 -7.27 -5.23
CA TRP A 236 10.48 -6.69 -5.64
C TRP A 236 10.63 -6.60 -7.15
N THR A 237 11.39 -5.62 -7.63
CA THR A 237 11.84 -5.49 -9.02
C THR A 237 13.18 -4.75 -9.06
N VAL A 238 13.86 -4.77 -10.20
CA VAL A 238 14.95 -3.82 -10.47
C VAL A 238 14.40 -2.62 -11.23
N GLN A 239 14.93 -1.45 -10.92
CA GLN A 239 14.63 -0.19 -11.58
C GLN A 239 15.94 0.49 -11.96
N THR A 240 16.08 0.94 -13.20
CA THR A 240 17.32 1.53 -13.75
C THR A 240 17.36 3.07 -13.64
N HIS A 241 16.59 3.62 -12.70
CA HIS A 241 16.56 5.02 -12.34
C HIS A 241 16.17 5.19 -10.87
N GLY A 242 16.46 6.34 -10.25
CA GLY A 242 16.20 6.61 -8.83
C GLY A 242 14.83 7.22 -8.50
N GLU A 243 13.91 7.28 -9.46
CA GLU A 243 12.63 7.99 -9.27
C GLU A 243 11.59 7.10 -8.59
N LEU A 244 10.95 7.60 -7.52
CA LEU A 244 9.90 6.84 -6.84
C LEU A 244 8.58 6.79 -7.62
N PHE A 245 8.19 7.91 -8.24
CA PHE A 245 7.01 7.99 -9.10
C PHE A 245 7.37 7.54 -10.50
N ASN A 246 6.89 6.36 -10.87
CA ASN A 246 6.96 5.92 -12.26
C ASN A 246 5.65 5.31 -12.72
N ALA A 247 4.85 6.08 -13.46
CA ALA A 247 3.56 5.61 -13.98
C ALA A 247 3.67 4.84 -15.32
N LYS A 248 4.88 4.68 -15.89
CA LYS A 248 5.11 4.06 -17.22
C LYS A 248 6.37 3.17 -17.25
N GLY A 249 6.44 2.17 -18.11
CA GLY A 249 7.75 1.66 -18.56
C GLY A 249 8.61 0.79 -17.62
N ASN A 250 8.16 0.34 -16.44
CA ASN A 250 8.87 -0.74 -15.70
C ASN A 250 8.41 -2.14 -16.10
N HIS A 251 7.14 -2.32 -16.47
CA HIS A 251 6.63 -3.61 -16.91
C HIS A 251 6.58 -3.71 -18.43
N VAL A 252 7.07 -4.83 -18.96
CA VAL A 252 6.95 -5.16 -20.39
C VAL A 252 5.72 -6.06 -20.56
N THR A 253 4.75 -5.61 -21.36
CA THR A 253 3.48 -6.33 -21.54
C THR A 253 3.23 -6.67 -23.01
N GLY A 254 2.49 -7.76 -23.27
CA GLY A 254 2.14 -8.18 -24.62
C GLY A 254 3.35 -8.51 -25.51
N GLU A 255 3.33 -8.05 -26.76
CA GLU A 255 4.34 -8.31 -27.79
C GLU A 255 5.40 -7.21 -27.92
N GLU A 256 5.51 -6.32 -26.93
CA GLU A 256 6.50 -5.25 -26.92
C GLU A 256 7.91 -5.84 -27.15
N LYS A 257 8.56 -5.40 -28.24
CA LYS A 257 9.96 -5.71 -28.54
C LYS A 257 10.80 -4.73 -27.76
N VAL A 258 11.69 -5.27 -26.93
CA VAL A 258 12.53 -4.46 -26.07
C VAL A 258 13.95 -4.94 -26.21
N GLU A 259 14.85 -3.99 -26.47
CA GLU A 259 16.27 -4.25 -26.59
C GLU A 259 16.91 -4.34 -25.20
N SER A 260 17.96 -5.15 -25.09
CA SER A 260 18.78 -5.18 -23.88
C SER A 260 19.49 -3.85 -23.71
N GLU A 261 19.54 -3.33 -22.49
CA GLU A 261 20.23 -2.08 -22.16
C GLU A 261 21.46 -2.35 -21.29
N GLN A 262 22.51 -1.54 -21.50
CA GLN A 262 23.59 -1.45 -20.53
C GLN A 262 23.16 -0.53 -19.40
N ILE A 263 23.22 -1.03 -18.18
CA ILE A 263 22.79 -0.28 -17.00
C ILE A 263 23.92 0.59 -16.46
N ASP A 264 23.55 1.72 -15.84
CA ASP A 264 24.43 2.51 -14.98
C ASP A 264 24.23 2.00 -13.54
N PRO A 265 25.20 1.30 -12.93
CA PRO A 265 25.03 0.72 -11.60
C PRO A 265 24.74 1.75 -10.51
N GLU A 266 25.20 2.99 -10.68
CA GLU A 266 24.99 4.10 -9.74
C GLU A 266 23.56 4.68 -9.84
N LYS A 267 22.84 4.34 -10.92
CA LYS A 267 21.42 4.70 -11.13
C LYS A 267 20.49 3.51 -11.09
N THR A 268 20.99 2.32 -10.74
CA THR A 268 20.20 1.10 -10.68
C THR A 268 19.91 0.72 -9.24
N TYR A 269 18.66 0.35 -8.99
CA TYR A 269 18.15 0.12 -7.64
C TYR A 269 17.38 -1.20 -7.59
N LEU A 270 17.54 -1.93 -6.49
CA LEU A 270 16.56 -2.90 -6.04
C LEU A 270 15.38 -2.12 -5.45
N ARG A 271 14.22 -2.23 -6.08
CA ARG A 271 12.97 -1.68 -5.59
C ARG A 271 12.19 -2.74 -4.81
N ILE A 272 11.85 -2.45 -3.56
CA ILE A 272 10.99 -3.28 -2.71
C ILE A 272 9.72 -2.53 -2.37
N GLU A 273 8.59 -3.22 -2.44
CA GLU A 273 7.34 -2.80 -1.82
C GLU A 273 7.11 -3.71 -0.60
N LEU A 274 7.10 -3.14 0.60
CA LEU A 274 6.54 -3.79 1.79
C LEU A 274 5.04 -3.59 1.76
N GLN A 275 4.32 -4.64 1.38
CA GLN A 275 2.87 -4.62 1.19
C GLN A 275 2.16 -5.16 2.44
N THR A 276 1.13 -4.46 2.90
CA THR A 276 0.31 -4.83 4.05
C THR A 276 -1.15 -4.94 3.64
N LEU A 277 -1.85 -5.94 4.17
CA LEU A 277 -3.29 -6.12 4.04
C LEU A 277 -3.91 -6.08 5.43
N SER A 278 -4.93 -5.24 5.59
CA SER A 278 -5.70 -5.12 6.83
C SER A 278 -7.19 -4.97 6.53
N ARG A 279 -8.05 -5.44 7.44
CA ARG A 279 -9.50 -5.31 7.32
C ARG A 279 -9.99 -4.12 8.13
N LEU A 280 -10.73 -3.22 7.48
CA LEU A 280 -11.44 -2.13 8.14
C LEU A 280 -12.66 -2.65 8.92
N PRO A 281 -12.85 -2.25 10.19
CA PRO A 281 -13.86 -2.83 11.08
C PRO A 281 -15.33 -2.56 10.72
N ARG A 282 -15.64 -1.47 10.03
CA ARG A 282 -17.00 -1.01 9.71
C ARG A 282 -17.43 -1.37 8.31
N THR A 283 -16.68 -0.94 7.30
CA THR A 283 -17.02 -1.23 5.90
C THR A 283 -16.63 -2.64 5.49
N HIS A 284 -15.82 -3.32 6.30
CA HIS A 284 -15.19 -4.59 5.93
C HIS A 284 -14.38 -4.51 4.64
N SER A 285 -14.02 -3.30 4.17
CA SER A 285 -13.08 -3.13 3.08
C SER A 285 -11.69 -3.60 3.51
N ILE A 286 -10.90 -4.10 2.56
CA ILE A 286 -9.49 -4.39 2.77
C ILE A 286 -8.69 -3.14 2.40
N LEU A 287 -7.89 -2.65 3.32
CA LEU A 287 -6.80 -1.74 3.01
C LEU A 287 -5.61 -2.57 2.55
N PHE A 288 -5.25 -2.41 1.28
CA PHE A 288 -3.95 -2.80 0.73
C PHE A 288 -3.06 -1.57 0.75
N SER A 289 -2.04 -1.56 1.60
CA SER A 289 -1.04 -0.49 1.63
C SER A 289 0.32 -1.01 1.22
N PHE A 290 1.21 -0.14 0.72
CA PHE A 290 2.61 -0.48 0.60
C PHE A 290 3.55 0.70 0.77
N LYS A 291 4.67 0.47 1.45
CA LYS A 291 5.81 1.39 1.48
C LYS A 291 6.87 0.94 0.47
N THR A 292 7.38 1.89 -0.31
CA THR A 292 8.42 1.65 -1.31
C THR A 292 9.80 1.95 -0.74
N TYR A 293 10.74 1.05 -0.98
CA TYR A 293 12.16 1.22 -0.69
C TYR A 293 12.97 1.08 -1.98
N LEU A 294 13.97 1.94 -2.15
CA LEU A 294 14.97 1.84 -3.21
C LEU A 294 16.34 1.62 -2.56
N TYR A 295 16.97 0.48 -2.83
CA TYR A 295 18.33 0.19 -2.40
C TYR A 295 19.26 0.28 -3.62
N PRO A 296 20.31 1.12 -3.59
CA PRO A 296 21.30 1.14 -4.66
C PRO A 296 21.84 -0.26 -4.92
N LEU A 297 21.96 -0.65 -6.19
CA LEU A 297 22.46 -1.96 -6.58
C LEU A 297 23.87 -2.22 -6.05
N ARG A 298 24.67 -1.15 -5.99
CA ARG A 298 26.00 -1.15 -5.37
C ARG A 298 26.00 -1.60 -3.92
N GLU A 299 25.06 -1.15 -3.09
CA GLU A 299 24.98 -1.60 -1.69
C GLU A 299 24.74 -3.11 -1.60
N ILE A 300 23.90 -3.68 -2.47
CA ILE A 300 23.64 -5.13 -2.50
C ILE A 300 24.93 -5.91 -2.80
N LYS A 301 25.76 -5.40 -3.71
CA LYS A 301 27.04 -5.99 -4.06
C LYS A 301 28.05 -5.86 -2.90
N GLU A 302 28.16 -4.68 -2.31
CA GLU A 302 29.06 -4.41 -1.17
C GLU A 302 28.67 -5.22 0.09
N GLU A 303 27.38 -5.57 0.24
CA GLU A 303 26.90 -6.50 1.27
C GLU A 303 27.31 -7.97 1.01
N GLY A 304 27.93 -8.29 -0.12
CA GLY A 304 28.32 -9.64 -0.51
C GLY A 304 27.16 -10.50 -1.05
N LEU A 305 26.02 -9.86 -1.37
CA LEU A 305 24.80 -10.55 -1.83
C LEU A 305 24.65 -10.55 -3.36
N GLY A 306 25.70 -10.19 -4.09
CA GLY A 306 25.71 -10.09 -5.55
C GLY A 306 25.26 -11.37 -6.25
N GLU A 307 25.89 -12.51 -5.92
CA GLU A 307 25.56 -13.81 -6.52
C GLU A 307 24.13 -14.26 -6.19
N GLU A 308 23.70 -14.08 -4.94
CA GLU A 308 22.36 -14.46 -4.51
C GLU A 308 21.29 -13.64 -5.24
N PHE A 309 21.53 -12.34 -5.41
CA PHE A 309 20.58 -11.48 -6.10
C PHE A 309 20.57 -11.75 -7.62
N ALA A 310 21.73 -11.94 -8.25
CA ALA A 310 21.82 -12.33 -9.67
C ALA A 310 21.09 -13.66 -9.93
N THR A 311 21.28 -14.64 -9.05
CA THR A 311 20.55 -15.92 -9.11
C THR A 311 19.05 -15.73 -8.96
N ALA A 312 18.60 -14.81 -8.10
CA ALA A 312 17.17 -14.50 -7.95
C ALA A 312 16.57 -13.77 -9.17
N ILE A 313 17.34 -12.94 -9.85
CA ILE A 313 16.95 -12.29 -11.12
C ILE A 313 16.76 -13.34 -12.20
N GLU A 314 17.75 -14.21 -12.41
CA GLU A 314 17.64 -15.36 -13.33
C GLU A 314 16.54 -16.33 -12.91
N GLY A 315 16.24 -16.39 -11.61
CA GLY A 315 15.13 -17.14 -11.05
C GLY A 315 13.75 -16.69 -11.53
N LEU A 316 13.60 -15.47 -12.08
CA LEU A 316 12.32 -14.94 -12.57
C LEU A 316 11.78 -15.67 -13.80
N GLU A 317 12.65 -16.21 -14.65
CA GLU A 317 12.27 -17.08 -15.78
C GLU A 317 12.14 -18.55 -15.38
N LYS A 318 12.47 -18.88 -14.12
CA LYS A 318 12.40 -20.22 -13.56
C LYS A 318 11.12 -20.39 -12.73
N GLY A 319 10.71 -21.63 -12.50
CA GLY A 319 9.59 -21.96 -11.60
C GLY A 319 8.21 -21.91 -12.26
N ASN A 320 7.18 -21.52 -11.50
CA ASN A 320 5.78 -21.72 -11.90
C ASN A 320 5.16 -20.54 -12.68
N ALA A 321 5.92 -19.46 -12.89
CA ALA A 321 5.49 -18.25 -13.58
C ALA A 321 6.61 -17.61 -14.43
N PRO A 322 7.17 -18.34 -15.42
CA PRO A 322 8.36 -17.91 -16.17
C PRO A 322 8.18 -16.59 -16.93
N GLY A 323 6.94 -16.21 -17.27
CA GLY A 323 6.64 -14.91 -17.87
C GLY A 323 7.00 -13.71 -16.98
N MET A 324 7.33 -13.94 -15.70
CA MET A 324 7.74 -12.89 -14.78
C MET A 324 9.05 -12.21 -15.14
N TRP A 325 9.96 -12.94 -15.81
CA TRP A 325 11.17 -12.36 -16.39
C TRP A 325 10.85 -11.20 -17.34
N LYS A 326 9.97 -11.44 -18.30
CA LYS A 326 9.50 -10.38 -19.22
C LYS A 326 8.72 -9.31 -18.47
N TYR A 327 7.74 -9.71 -17.66
CA TYR A 327 6.86 -8.75 -16.99
C TYR A 327 7.61 -7.77 -16.09
N LYS A 328 8.64 -8.20 -15.33
CA LYS A 328 9.47 -7.31 -14.50
C LYS A 328 10.54 -6.54 -15.29
N GLY A 329 10.57 -6.71 -16.62
CA GLY A 329 11.50 -6.03 -17.50
C GLY A 329 12.91 -6.61 -17.51
N ALA A 330 13.15 -7.79 -16.93
CA ALA A 330 14.49 -8.40 -16.87
C ALA A 330 15.05 -8.72 -18.26
N VAL A 331 14.20 -8.84 -19.29
CA VAL A 331 14.62 -8.87 -20.71
C VAL A 331 15.47 -7.67 -21.13
N ARG A 332 15.30 -6.50 -20.47
CA ARG A 332 16.09 -5.29 -20.72
C ARG A 332 17.38 -5.26 -19.93
N TRP A 333 17.23 -5.31 -18.61
CA TRP A 333 18.29 -4.97 -17.65
C TRP A 333 18.96 -6.22 -17.04
N GLY A 334 18.35 -7.39 -17.16
CA GLY A 334 18.74 -8.60 -16.40
C GLY A 334 20.18 -9.03 -16.62
N ALA A 335 20.62 -9.10 -17.88
CA ALA A 335 21.98 -9.51 -18.22
C ALA A 335 23.04 -8.55 -17.64
N SER A 336 22.90 -7.24 -17.92
CA SER A 336 23.85 -6.21 -17.48
C SER A 336 23.89 -6.09 -15.94
N VAL A 337 22.73 -6.21 -15.27
CA VAL A 337 22.65 -6.20 -13.80
C VAL A 337 23.33 -7.43 -13.19
N CYS A 338 23.10 -8.63 -13.73
CA CYS A 338 23.74 -9.85 -13.24
C CYS A 338 25.27 -9.82 -13.45
N GLU A 339 25.74 -9.31 -14.58
CA GLU A 339 27.18 -9.12 -14.85
C GLU A 339 27.81 -8.18 -13.81
N TYR A 340 27.20 -7.03 -13.54
CA TYR A 340 27.69 -6.11 -12.51
C TYR A 340 27.70 -6.74 -11.11
N LEU A 341 26.65 -7.47 -10.73
CA LEU A 341 26.55 -8.08 -9.40
C LEU A 341 27.62 -9.16 -9.16
N ARG A 342 28.12 -9.81 -10.22
CA ARG A 342 29.10 -10.89 -10.14
C ARG A 342 30.55 -10.47 -10.43
N SER A 343 30.80 -9.21 -10.79
CA SER A 343 32.13 -8.73 -11.16
C SER A 343 33.06 -8.40 -9.99
#